data_AF-A0A838V544-F1
#
_entry.id   AF-A0A838V544-F1
#
_cell.length_a   1.000
_cell.length_b   1.000
_cell.length_c   1.000
_cell.angle_alpha   90.00
_cell.angle_beta   90.00
_cell.angle_gamma   90.00
#
_symmetry.space_group_name_H-M   'P 1'
#
loop_
_entity.id
_entity.type
_entity.pdbx_description
1 polymer ?
#
loop_
_entity_poly.entity_id
_entity_poly.type
_entity_poly.pdbx_seq_one_letter_code
_entity_poly.pdbx_strand_id
1 'polypeptide(L)'
;MLREQLGFRGFSAALEEEAMRAAEEAERVPGPRRDLTALQTFTVDPATARDFDDAVSAQREGNGGRVWIHIADVAAHVRPGSPLDVEARRRANSTYVPGAVEPMLPHALSSEACSLA
;
A
#
# COMPACT_ATOMS: atom_id res chain seq x y z
N MET A 1 7.16 5.49 -32.12
CA MET A 1 5.82 5.12 -32.61
C MET A 1 4.94 4.39 -31.59
N LEU A 2 5.08 3.08 -31.30
CA LEU A 2 4.15 2.41 -30.36
C LEU A 2 4.29 2.88 -28.88
N ARG A 3 5.52 3.20 -28.44
CA ARG A 3 5.79 3.73 -27.09
C ARG A 3 5.29 5.17 -26.87
N GLU A 4 5.22 5.97 -27.91
CA GLU A 4 4.71 7.36 -27.82
C GLU A 4 3.18 7.40 -27.86
N GLN A 5 2.53 6.43 -28.51
CA GLN A 5 1.07 6.33 -28.56
C GLN A 5 0.45 5.72 -27.30
N LEU A 6 1.22 4.97 -26.51
CA LEU A 6 0.75 4.31 -25.28
C LEU A 6 0.91 5.14 -24.00
N GLY A 7 1.44 6.36 -24.10
CA GLY A 7 1.79 7.17 -22.93
C GLY A 7 3.01 6.60 -22.17
N PHE A 8 3.61 7.44 -21.33
CA PHE A 8 4.66 7.02 -20.41
C PHE A 8 4.11 5.93 -19.46
N ARG A 9 4.79 4.78 -19.37
CA ARG A 9 4.49 3.72 -18.40
C ARG A 9 5.42 3.84 -17.20
N GLY A 10 4.92 3.55 -16.00
CA GLY A 10 5.68 3.70 -14.76
C GLY A 10 5.65 5.12 -14.20
N PHE A 11 6.49 5.39 -13.20
CA PHE A 11 6.55 6.68 -12.51
C PHE A 11 7.73 7.53 -13.00
N SER A 12 7.63 8.84 -12.86
CA SER A 12 8.75 9.73 -13.15
C SER A 12 9.87 9.48 -12.13
N ALA A 13 11.12 9.74 -12.50
CA ALA A 13 12.25 9.61 -11.57
C ALA A 13 12.05 10.43 -10.28
N ALA A 14 11.42 11.60 -10.39
CA ALA A 14 11.09 12.43 -9.23
C ALA A 14 10.06 11.77 -8.29
N LEU A 15 9.05 11.07 -8.84
CA LEU A 15 8.05 10.34 -8.05
C LEU A 15 8.64 9.08 -7.41
N GLU A 16 9.53 8.38 -8.09
CA GLU A 16 10.26 7.24 -7.50
C GLU A 16 11.13 7.71 -6.32
N GLU A 17 11.81 8.84 -6.47
CA GLU A 17 12.62 9.43 -5.40
C GLU A 17 11.77 9.92 -4.21
N GLU A 18 10.62 10.53 -4.49
CA GLU A 18 9.66 10.91 -3.46
C GLU A 18 9.11 9.69 -2.72
N ALA A 19 8.80 8.60 -3.43
CA ALA A 19 8.32 7.36 -2.82
C ALA A 19 9.33 6.74 -1.87
N MET A 20 10.61 6.69 -2.25
CA MET A 20 11.68 6.19 -1.38
C MET A 20 11.81 7.03 -0.11
N ARG A 21 11.76 8.37 -0.22
CA ARG A 21 11.76 9.24 0.96
C ARG A 21 10.53 9.02 1.83
N ALA A 22 9.34 8.94 1.23
CA ALA A 22 8.09 8.71 1.96
C ALA A 22 8.05 7.35 2.66
N ALA A 23 8.73 6.34 2.12
CA ALA A 23 8.90 5.04 2.76
C ALA A 23 9.75 5.14 4.05
N GLU A 24 10.85 5.90 4.01
CA GLU A 24 11.75 6.10 5.16
C GLU A 24 11.18 7.06 6.22
N GLU A 25 10.53 8.12 5.77
CA GLU A 25 10.11 9.24 6.61
C GLU A 25 8.72 9.06 7.22
N ALA A 26 8.10 7.89 7.03
CA ALA A 26 6.75 7.51 7.45
C ALA A 26 6.27 8.31 8.67
N GLU A 27 5.56 9.40 8.39
CA GLU A 27 5.15 10.30 9.45
C GLU A 27 3.93 9.68 10.11
N ARG A 28 4.11 9.21 11.36
CA ARG A 28 3.02 8.68 12.17
C ARG A 28 1.83 9.62 12.08
N VAL A 29 0.69 9.10 11.61
CA VAL A 29 -0.58 9.82 11.65
C VAL A 29 -0.77 10.36 13.07
N PRO A 30 -1.08 11.65 13.27
CA PRO A 30 -1.19 12.24 14.60
C PRO A 30 -2.18 11.45 15.48
N GLY A 31 -1.70 10.99 16.64
CA GLY A 31 -2.50 10.28 17.62
C GLY A 31 -1.77 9.07 18.22
N PRO A 32 -2.24 8.56 19.37
CA PRO A 32 -1.69 7.35 19.95
C PRO A 32 -2.05 6.13 19.09
N ARG A 33 -1.05 5.40 18.60
CA ARG A 33 -1.27 4.05 18.03
C ARG A 33 -1.43 3.06 19.17
N ARG A 34 -2.40 2.16 19.02
CA ARG A 34 -2.52 1.00 19.89
C ARG A 34 -1.53 -0.06 19.43
N ASP A 35 -0.71 -0.55 20.34
CA ASP A 35 0.13 -1.71 20.07
C ASP A 35 -0.75 -2.98 20.01
N LEU A 36 -0.73 -3.63 18.85
CA LEU A 36 -1.44 -4.87 18.56
C LEU A 36 -0.47 -5.99 18.12
N THR A 37 0.84 -5.79 18.26
CA THR A 37 1.89 -6.72 17.78
C THR A 37 1.84 -8.09 18.48
N ALA A 38 1.18 -8.19 19.63
CA ALA A 38 0.95 -9.44 20.34
C ALA A 38 -0.21 -10.30 19.76
N LEU A 39 -1.03 -9.75 18.85
CA LEU A 39 -2.10 -10.51 18.21
C LEU A 39 -1.54 -11.46 17.15
N GLN A 40 -2.03 -12.71 17.13
CA GLN A 40 -1.78 -13.59 16.00
C GLN A 40 -2.45 -13.02 14.76
N THR A 41 -1.64 -12.65 13.78
CA THR A 41 -2.05 -11.90 12.60
C THR A 41 -1.51 -12.61 11.36
N PHE A 42 -2.35 -12.71 10.33
CA PHE A 42 -1.99 -13.34 9.06
C PHE A 42 -2.65 -12.60 7.90
N THR A 43 -2.06 -12.68 6.71
CA THR A 43 -2.64 -12.22 5.45
C THR A 43 -3.10 -13.44 4.63
N VAL A 44 -3.99 -13.24 3.65
CA VAL A 44 -4.47 -14.30 2.75
C VAL A 44 -4.47 -13.81 1.33
N ASP A 45 -3.42 -14.14 0.59
CA ASP A 45 -3.14 -13.56 -0.71
C ASP A 45 -2.77 -14.60 -1.76
N PRO A 46 -2.90 -14.28 -3.07
CA PRO A 46 -2.33 -15.11 -4.13
C PRO A 46 -0.82 -15.30 -3.95
N ALA A 47 -0.30 -16.46 -4.36
CA ALA A 47 1.12 -16.81 -4.20
C ALA A 47 2.12 -15.83 -4.85
N THR A 48 1.66 -14.98 -5.77
CA THR A 48 2.48 -14.00 -6.49
C THR A 48 2.31 -12.57 -5.98
N ALA A 49 1.42 -12.33 -5.01
CA ALA A 49 1.20 -11.01 -4.44
C ALA A 49 2.41 -10.53 -3.64
N ARG A 50 2.63 -9.21 -3.62
CA ARG A 50 3.70 -8.56 -2.85
C ARG A 50 3.21 -7.35 -2.04
N ASP A 51 1.99 -6.93 -2.33
CA ASP A 51 1.22 -5.79 -1.85
C ASP A 51 0.13 -6.30 -0.91
N PHE A 52 0.52 -6.68 0.31
CA PHE A 52 -0.42 -7.17 1.32
C PHE A 52 -1.09 -5.98 2.01
N ASP A 53 -2.21 -5.53 1.45
CA ASP A 53 -2.95 -4.35 1.90
C ASP A 53 -3.71 -4.59 3.21
N ASP A 54 -4.04 -5.84 3.51
CA ASP A 54 -4.80 -6.21 4.70
C ASP A 54 -4.27 -7.46 5.42
N ALA A 55 -4.51 -7.48 6.74
CA ALA A 55 -4.23 -8.60 7.60
C ALA A 55 -5.37 -8.83 8.59
N VAL A 56 -5.49 -10.06 9.08
CA VAL A 56 -6.57 -10.48 9.95
C VAL A 56 -6.04 -11.07 11.25
N SER A 57 -6.65 -10.69 12.37
CA SER A 57 -6.58 -11.44 13.62
C SER A 57 -7.98 -11.87 14.03
N ALA A 58 -8.11 -13.01 14.69
CA ALA A 58 -9.38 -13.46 15.25
C ALA A 58 -9.19 -14.17 16.58
N GLN A 59 -10.12 -13.93 17.52
CA GLN A 59 -10.17 -14.67 18.78
C GLN A 59 -11.61 -14.99 19.18
N ARG A 60 -11.81 -16.09 19.89
CA ARG A 60 -13.10 -16.39 20.53
C ARG A 60 -13.32 -15.45 21.71
N GLU A 61 -14.54 -14.94 21.86
CA GLU A 61 -14.96 -14.11 22.99
C GLU A 61 -16.34 -14.56 23.47
N GLY A 62 -16.40 -15.27 24.60
CA GLY A 62 -17.64 -15.84 25.12
C GLY A 62 -18.34 -16.75 24.10
N ASN A 63 -19.60 -16.47 23.81
CA ASN A 63 -20.40 -17.21 22.81
C ASN A 63 -20.17 -16.73 21.37
N GLY A 64 -19.29 -15.75 21.15
CA GLY A 64 -18.99 -15.17 19.84
C GLY A 64 -17.49 -15.13 19.55
N GLY A 65 -17.10 -14.21 18.67
CA GLY A 65 -15.71 -13.95 18.33
C GLY A 65 -15.48 -12.49 18.02
N ARG A 66 -14.23 -12.06 18.19
CA ARG A 66 -13.74 -10.75 17.76
C ARG A 66 -12.80 -10.95 16.59
N VAL A 67 -12.97 -10.13 15.57
CA VAL A 67 -12.12 -10.07 14.39
C VAL A 67 -11.54 -8.67 14.29
N TRP A 68 -10.25 -8.60 13.98
CA TRP A 68 -9.56 -7.37 13.60
C TRP A 68 -9.25 -7.45 12.12
N ILE A 69 -9.53 -6.35 11.42
CA ILE A 69 -9.10 -6.12 10.06
C ILE A 69 -8.07 -5.00 10.15
N HIS A 70 -6.82 -5.34 9.86
CA HIS A 70 -5.69 -4.42 9.85
C HIS A 70 -5.46 -4.01 8.41
N ILE A 71 -5.45 -2.71 8.13
CA ILE A 71 -5.24 -2.18 6.78
C ILE A 71 -3.92 -1.42 6.76
N ALA A 72 -3.16 -1.57 5.69
CA ALA A 72 -1.97 -0.79 5.40
C ALA A 72 -2.24 0.71 5.56
N ASP A 73 -1.40 1.39 6.33
CA ASP A 73 -1.57 2.82 6.60
C ASP A 73 -0.91 3.69 5.52
N VAL A 74 -1.43 3.59 4.30
CA VAL A 74 -0.91 4.33 3.12
C VAL A 74 -0.88 5.83 3.36
N ALA A 75 -1.83 6.37 4.14
CA ALA A 75 -1.92 7.79 4.46
C ALA A 75 -0.77 8.30 5.35
N ALA A 76 -0.06 7.41 6.03
CA ALA A 76 1.19 7.75 6.73
C ALA A 76 2.32 8.13 5.75
N HIS A 77 2.27 7.62 4.51
CA HIS A 77 3.29 7.83 3.49
C HIS A 77 2.86 8.80 2.39
N VAL A 78 1.57 8.80 2.03
CA VAL A 78 1.04 9.61 0.92
C VAL A 78 0.23 10.78 1.48
N ARG A 79 0.83 11.98 1.49
CA ARG A 79 0.21 13.18 2.05
C ARG A 79 -0.75 13.85 1.06
N PRO A 80 -1.92 14.35 1.51
CA PRO A 80 -2.81 15.13 0.65
C PRO A 80 -2.10 16.33 0.02
N GLY A 81 -2.24 16.47 -1.29
CA GLY A 81 -1.61 17.51 -2.10
C GLY A 81 -0.19 17.19 -2.57
N SER A 82 0.44 16.10 -2.10
CA SER A 82 1.78 15.72 -2.58
C SER A 82 1.75 15.24 -4.04
N PRO A 83 2.89 15.28 -4.76
CA PRO A 83 2.95 14.71 -6.11
C PRO A 83 2.57 13.21 -6.14
N LEU A 84 2.94 12.42 -5.12
CA LEU A 84 2.47 11.04 -4.99
C LEU A 84 0.94 10.93 -4.93
N ASP A 85 0.29 11.79 -4.14
CA ASP A 85 -1.18 11.82 -4.02
C ASP A 85 -1.86 12.29 -5.32
N VAL A 86 -1.29 13.28 -6.00
CA VAL A 86 -1.76 13.71 -7.32
C VAL A 86 -1.67 12.58 -8.33
N GLU A 87 -0.56 11.85 -8.37
CA GLU A 87 -0.38 10.72 -9.28
C GLU A 87 -1.28 9.54 -8.92
N ALA A 88 -1.39 9.20 -7.63
CA ALA A 88 -2.29 8.16 -7.14
C ALA A 88 -3.74 8.45 -7.54
N ARG A 89 -4.20 9.70 -7.39
CA ARG A 89 -5.53 10.13 -7.88
C ARG A 89 -5.67 10.05 -9.40
N ARG A 90 -4.61 10.42 -10.14
CA ARG A 90 -4.62 10.34 -11.61
C ARG A 90 -4.78 8.90 -12.09
N ARG A 91 -4.14 7.95 -11.42
CA ARG A 91 -4.23 6.50 -11.71
C ARG A 91 -5.50 5.87 -11.17
N ALA A 92 -5.96 6.32 -10.00
CA ALA A 92 -7.13 5.90 -9.23
C ALA A 92 -7.14 4.44 -8.75
N ASN A 93 -6.51 3.51 -9.48
CA ASN A 93 -6.39 2.10 -9.12
C ASN A 93 -5.11 1.49 -9.73
N SER A 94 -4.68 0.36 -9.19
CA SER A 94 -3.72 -0.53 -9.85
C SER A 94 -4.44 -1.31 -10.94
N THR A 95 -3.92 -1.26 -12.17
CA THR A 95 -4.50 -1.98 -13.31
C THR A 95 -3.73 -3.28 -13.55
N TYR A 96 -4.40 -4.41 -13.38
CA TYR A 96 -3.84 -5.74 -13.60
C TYR A 96 -4.29 -6.30 -14.95
N VAL A 97 -3.32 -6.74 -15.76
CA VAL A 97 -3.54 -7.42 -17.03
C VAL A 97 -2.74 -8.74 -17.04
N PRO A 98 -3.04 -9.70 -17.93
CA PRO A 98 -2.25 -10.92 -18.01
C PRO A 98 -0.75 -10.63 -18.16
N GLY A 99 0.03 -11.01 -17.15
CA GLY A 99 1.49 -10.88 -17.13
C GLY A 99 2.04 -9.49 -16.78
N ALA A 100 1.20 -8.49 -16.44
CA ALA A 100 1.70 -7.18 -16.02
C ALA A 100 0.74 -6.46 -15.06
N VAL A 101 1.31 -5.58 -14.25
CA VAL A 101 0.58 -4.64 -13.39
C VAL A 101 1.08 -3.23 -13.65
N GLU A 102 0.15 -2.28 -13.79
CA GLU A 102 0.46 -0.85 -13.68
C GLU A 102 -0.05 -0.40 -12.30
N PRO A 103 0.84 -0.25 -11.31
CA PRO A 103 0.42 0.00 -9.94
C PRO A 103 -0.03 1.45 -9.75
N MET A 104 -0.92 1.66 -8.78
CA MET A 104 -1.36 3.00 -8.37
C MET A 104 -0.23 3.80 -7.70
N LEU A 105 0.62 3.11 -6.93
CA LEU A 105 1.74 3.68 -6.20
C LEU A 105 3.07 3.07 -6.64
N PRO A 106 4.19 3.79 -6.49
CA PRO A 106 5.51 3.23 -6.73
C PRO A 106 5.81 2.03 -5.83
N HIS A 107 6.66 1.11 -6.31
CA HIS A 107 6.92 -0.17 -5.64
C HIS A 107 7.45 -0.02 -4.21
N ALA A 108 8.30 0.98 -3.97
CA ALA A 108 8.83 1.30 -2.64
C ALA A 108 7.74 1.56 -1.59
N LEU A 109 6.54 1.98 -2.04
CA LEU A 109 5.38 2.11 -1.17
C LEU A 109 4.49 0.87 -1.24
N SER A 110 4.07 0.44 -2.44
CA SER A 110 3.04 -0.60 -2.57
C SER A 110 3.46 -1.99 -2.08
N SER A 111 4.72 -2.37 -2.29
CA SER A 111 5.20 -3.74 -2.05
C SER A 111 6.22 -3.83 -0.91
N GLU A 112 6.54 -2.69 -0.31
CA GLU A 112 7.48 -2.59 0.80
C GLU A 112 6.82 -1.84 1.96
N ALA A 113 6.91 -0.50 2.01
CA ALA A 113 6.51 0.26 3.20
C ALA A 113 5.04 0.09 3.61
N CYS A 114 4.13 -0.10 2.65
CA CYS A 114 2.70 -0.31 2.89
C CYS A 114 2.29 -1.79 2.84
N SER A 115 3.21 -2.74 2.68
CA SER A 115 2.87 -4.17 2.67
C SER A 115 2.96 -4.74 4.10
N LEU A 116 1.92 -5.44 4.55
CA LEU A 116 1.85 -6.05 5.90
C LEU A 116 2.55 -7.42 5.99
N ALA A 117 3.71 -7.53 5.33
CA ALA A 117 4.53 -8.75 5.27
C ALA A 117 5.20 -9.13 6.60
#